data_AF-A0A9E6F3Q9-F1
#
_entry.id   AF-A0A9E6F3Q9-F1
#
_cell.length_a   1.000
_cell.length_b   1.000
_cell.length_c   1.000
_cell.angle_alpha   90.00
_cell.angle_beta   90.00
_cell.angle_gamma   90.00
#
_symmetry.space_group_name_H-M   'P 1'
#
loop_
_entity.id
_entity.type
_entity.pdbx_description
1 polymer ?
#
loop_
_entity_poly.entity_id
_entity_poly.type
_entity_poly.pdbx_seq_one_letter_code
_entity_poly.pdbx_strand_id
1 'polypeptide(L)'
;MFVPPCGKTAAFRYPVILAEHRSLIMVIRRSFFLLINFLVIAVLVGYVLYPSLSTVWESVGGTMAGLTLQHYADALSSQGYLRAILNTLLLSLCTVLGAGIFGVLLSYIFWRFEFPFKALLSRIFLLPLGLPPLVGVFSFLFLYSESGIVPRFLQQVFSLASV
;
A
#
# COMPACT_ATOMS: atom_id res chain seq x y z
N MET A 1 23.28 -26.56 56.64
CA MET A 1 24.62 -26.90 57.15
C MET A 1 25.35 -27.69 56.07
N PHE A 2 26.06 -27.01 55.16
CA PHE A 2 27.09 -27.61 54.31
C PHE A 2 28.00 -26.48 53.82
N VAL A 3 29.24 -26.49 54.33
CA VAL A 3 30.31 -25.54 53.99
C VAL A 3 31.04 -26.07 52.75
N PRO A 4 31.36 -25.26 51.73
CA PRO A 4 32.17 -25.72 50.59
C PRO A 4 33.67 -25.71 50.92
N PRO A 5 34.48 -26.64 50.35
CA PRO A 5 35.92 -26.64 50.53
C PRO A 5 36.60 -25.60 49.61
N CYS A 6 37.57 -24.90 50.19
CA CYS A 6 38.50 -23.99 49.54
C CYS A 6 39.57 -24.78 48.77
N GLY A 7 39.85 -24.45 47.50
CA GLY A 7 40.90 -25.14 46.74
C GLY A 7 41.09 -24.79 45.26
N LYS A 8 41.39 -23.51 44.99
CA LYS A 8 42.32 -22.98 43.95
C LYS A 8 42.28 -23.49 42.48
N THR A 9 42.19 -22.50 41.59
CA THR A 9 42.93 -22.32 40.31
C THR A 9 42.61 -23.23 39.11
N ALA A 10 41.67 -22.79 38.26
CA ALA A 10 41.75 -22.90 36.79
C ALA A 10 40.68 -22.04 36.09
N ALA A 11 40.47 -20.81 36.56
CA ALA A 11 39.60 -19.83 35.90
C ALA A 11 40.47 -18.81 35.16
N PHE A 12 41.14 -19.21 34.07
CA PHE A 12 41.80 -18.26 33.18
C PHE A 12 42.20 -18.97 31.89
N ARG A 13 41.57 -18.64 30.75
CA ARG A 13 42.22 -18.32 29.45
C ARG A 13 41.35 -18.45 28.19
N TYR A 14 40.02 -18.29 28.21
CA TYR A 14 39.27 -18.14 26.94
C TYR A 14 38.09 -17.14 27.00
N PRO A 15 38.32 -15.80 27.07
CA PRO A 15 37.25 -14.90 26.60
C PRO A 15 37.71 -13.58 25.93
N VAL A 16 38.85 -13.52 25.23
CA VAL A 16 39.32 -12.22 24.65
C VAL A 16 39.43 -12.23 23.12
N ILE A 17 39.92 -13.32 22.51
CA ILE A 17 40.24 -13.35 21.06
C ILE A 17 38.97 -13.44 20.17
N LEU A 18 37.87 -14.03 20.66
CA LEU A 18 36.60 -14.13 19.92
C LEU A 18 35.75 -12.84 19.97
N ALA A 19 36.05 -11.90 20.88
CA ALA A 19 35.27 -10.68 21.07
C ALA A 19 35.62 -9.58 20.05
N GLU A 20 36.90 -9.44 19.70
CA GLU A 20 37.36 -8.46 18.70
C GLU A 20 36.89 -8.78 17.27
N HIS A 21 36.84 -10.05 16.89
CA HIS A 21 36.41 -10.42 15.54
C HIS A 21 34.90 -10.14 15.31
N ARG A 22 34.09 -10.17 16.38
CA ARG A 22 32.65 -9.81 16.33
C ARG A 22 32.43 -8.31 16.16
N SER A 23 33.25 -7.45 16.77
CA SER A 23 33.08 -6.00 16.67
C SER A 23 33.43 -5.48 15.27
N LEU A 24 34.48 -6.01 14.63
CA LEU A 24 34.85 -5.65 13.24
C LEU A 24 33.78 -6.06 12.22
N ILE A 25 33.27 -7.29 12.29
CA ILE A 25 32.18 -7.75 11.41
C ILE A 25 30.91 -6.91 11.64
N MET A 26 30.63 -6.51 12.89
CA MET A 26 29.46 -5.70 13.22
C MET A 26 29.60 -4.24 12.75
N VAL A 27 30.81 -3.66 12.79
CA VAL A 27 31.11 -2.31 12.27
C VAL A 27 31.07 -2.28 10.74
N ILE A 28 31.70 -3.24 10.05
CA ILE A 28 31.66 -3.36 8.58
C ILE A 28 30.22 -3.55 8.10
N ARG A 29 29.46 -4.44 8.75
CA ARG A 29 28.04 -4.65 8.46
C ARG A 29 27.23 -3.37 8.69
N ARG A 30 27.46 -2.65 9.79
CA ARG A 30 26.76 -1.39 10.11
C ARG A 30 27.05 -0.30 9.08
N SER A 31 28.30 -0.10 8.68
CA SER A 31 28.69 0.88 7.67
C SER A 31 28.10 0.53 6.30
N PHE A 32 28.07 -0.75 5.93
CA PHE A 32 27.42 -1.23 4.71
C PHE A 32 25.90 -0.98 4.72
N PHE A 33 25.21 -1.29 5.83
CA PHE A 33 23.79 -0.98 5.99
C PHE A 33 23.50 0.53 5.93
N LEU A 34 24.35 1.37 6.52
CA LEU A 34 24.20 2.83 6.47
C LEU A 34 24.38 3.37 5.04
N LEU A 35 25.33 2.83 4.28
CA LEU A 35 25.57 3.25 2.90
C LEU A 35 24.42 2.84 1.97
N ILE A 36 23.89 1.62 2.13
CA ILE A 36 22.66 1.18 1.45
C ILE A 36 21.49 2.08 1.81
N ASN A 37 21.28 2.37 3.10
CA ASN A 37 20.17 3.22 3.53
C ASN A 37 20.31 4.64 2.97
N PHE A 38 21.52 5.21 2.98
CA PHE A 38 21.79 6.51 2.39
C PHE A 38 21.51 6.52 0.88
N LEU A 39 21.92 5.48 0.15
CA LEU A 39 21.65 5.34 -1.28
C LEU A 39 20.14 5.24 -1.56
N VAL A 40 19.41 4.43 -0.79
CA VAL A 40 17.95 4.30 -0.91
C VAL A 40 17.27 5.64 -0.66
N ILE A 41 17.64 6.34 0.41
CA ILE A 41 17.10 7.68 0.72
C ILE A 41 17.42 8.67 -0.41
N ALA A 42 18.65 8.69 -0.91
CA ALA A 42 19.05 9.60 -1.99
C ALA A 42 18.23 9.35 -3.27
N VAL A 43 17.99 8.10 -3.64
CA VAL A 43 17.15 7.73 -4.79
C VAL A 43 15.69 8.13 -4.53
N LEU A 44 15.16 7.88 -3.33
CA LEU A 44 13.78 8.20 -2.99
C LEU A 44 13.54 9.72 -2.99
N VAL A 45 14.49 10.49 -2.45
CA VAL A 45 14.45 11.95 -2.47
C VAL A 45 14.57 12.48 -3.90
N GLY A 46 15.56 12.01 -4.65
CA GLY A 46 15.81 12.47 -6.01
C GLY A 46 14.70 12.11 -7.00
N TYR A 47 14.04 10.96 -6.83
CA TYR A 47 13.06 10.47 -7.80
C TYR A 47 11.61 10.71 -7.40
N VAL A 48 11.28 10.77 -6.11
CA VAL A 48 9.90 10.99 -5.63
C VAL A 48 9.69 12.44 -5.20
N LEU A 49 10.60 12.96 -4.37
CA LEU A 49 10.48 14.30 -3.81
C LEU A 49 10.75 15.40 -4.83
N TYR A 50 11.76 15.22 -5.70
CA TYR A 50 12.06 16.21 -6.75
C TYR A 50 10.88 16.49 -7.68
N PRO A 51 10.23 15.50 -8.35
CA PRO A 51 9.08 15.81 -9.20
C PRO A 51 7.89 16.32 -8.38
N SER A 52 7.68 15.84 -7.15
CA SER A 52 6.61 16.38 -6.29
C SER A 52 6.81 17.87 -6.01
N LEU A 53 8.02 18.29 -5.64
CA LEU A 53 8.33 19.72 -5.44
C LEU A 53 8.29 20.51 -6.75
N SER A 54 8.75 19.93 -7.86
CA SER A 54 8.66 20.55 -9.18
C SER A 54 7.22 20.80 -9.60
N THR A 55 6.30 19.86 -9.34
CA THR A 55 4.88 20.05 -9.66
C THR A 55 4.24 21.15 -8.82
N VAL A 56 4.62 21.27 -7.54
CA VAL A 56 4.15 22.36 -6.66
C VAL A 56 4.72 23.71 -7.09
N TRP A 57 5.99 23.74 -7.52
CA TRP A 57 6.60 24.97 -8.02
C TRP A 57 5.91 25.44 -9.31
N GLU A 58 5.64 24.51 -10.23
CA GLU A 58 4.96 24.79 -11.48
C GLU A 58 3.52 25.29 -11.23
N SER A 59 2.82 24.71 -10.23
CA SER A 59 1.43 25.07 -9.94
C SER A 59 1.25 26.48 -9.37
N VAL A 60 2.28 27.05 -8.73
CA VAL A 60 2.23 28.40 -8.11
C VAL A 60 2.79 29.50 -9.04
N GLY A 61 3.30 29.16 -10.22
CA GLY A 61 3.73 30.17 -11.21
C GLY A 61 5.10 29.89 -11.82
N GLY A 62 5.23 28.76 -12.52
CA GLY A 62 6.48 28.35 -13.16
C GLY A 62 7.24 29.48 -13.91
N THR A 63 8.57 29.44 -13.74
CA THR A 63 9.73 30.06 -14.44
C THR A 63 9.67 31.41 -15.20
N MET A 64 8.51 31.94 -15.64
CA MET A 64 8.44 33.11 -16.55
C MET A 64 7.53 34.25 -16.05
N ALA A 65 6.56 33.99 -15.19
CA ALA A 65 5.72 35.02 -14.56
C ALA A 65 5.70 34.73 -13.06
N GLY A 66 6.06 35.71 -12.23
CA GLY A 66 6.19 35.53 -10.77
C GLY A 66 4.98 34.86 -10.10
N LEU A 67 5.14 34.46 -8.84
CA LEU A 67 4.13 33.73 -8.04
C LEU A 67 2.69 34.18 -8.37
N THR A 68 1.94 33.31 -9.06
CA THR A 68 0.59 33.57 -9.55
C THR A 68 -0.37 32.47 -9.08
N LEU A 69 -1.51 32.90 -8.53
CA LEU A 69 -2.60 32.00 -8.14
C LEU A 69 -3.65 31.84 -9.25
N GLN A 70 -3.39 32.36 -10.46
CA GLN A 70 -4.35 32.32 -11.56
C GLN A 70 -4.71 30.88 -11.96
N HIS A 71 -3.74 29.96 -12.00
CA HIS A 71 -4.02 28.55 -12.30
C HIS A 71 -5.02 27.91 -11.32
N TYR A 72 -4.97 28.28 -10.04
CA TYR A 72 -5.94 27.82 -9.04
C TYR A 72 -7.30 28.48 -9.21
N ALA A 73 -7.33 29.78 -9.53
CA ALA A 73 -8.59 30.50 -9.80
C ALA A 73 -9.30 29.95 -11.04
N ASP A 74 -8.57 29.64 -12.10
CA ASP A 74 -9.09 29.04 -13.33
C ASP A 74 -9.59 27.60 -13.08
N ALA A 75 -8.85 26.83 -12.28
CA ALA A 75 -9.26 25.48 -11.89
C ALA A 75 -10.55 25.48 -11.06
N LEU A 76 -10.70 26.43 -10.12
CA LEU A 76 -11.88 26.53 -9.26
C LEU A 76 -13.09 27.18 -9.95
N SER A 77 -12.90 28.02 -10.96
CA SER A 77 -14.00 28.65 -11.70
C SER A 77 -14.60 27.72 -12.77
N SER A 78 -13.86 26.71 -13.22
CA SER A 78 -14.35 25.73 -14.18
C SER A 78 -15.31 24.73 -13.53
N GLN A 79 -16.54 24.70 -14.02
CA GLN A 79 -17.54 23.72 -13.57
C GLN A 79 -17.11 22.26 -13.81
N GLY A 80 -16.31 21.99 -14.85
CA GLY A 80 -15.81 20.65 -15.14
C GLY A 80 -14.88 20.12 -14.04
N TYR A 81 -13.95 20.96 -13.58
CA TYR A 81 -13.02 20.59 -12.50
C TYR A 81 -13.75 20.40 -11.16
N LEU A 82 -14.67 21.31 -10.81
CA LEU A 82 -15.47 21.17 -9.58
C LEU A 82 -16.31 19.88 -9.57
N ARG A 83 -16.96 19.55 -10.69
CA ARG A 83 -17.72 18.30 -10.82
C ARG A 83 -16.83 17.06 -10.70
N ALA A 84 -15.64 17.08 -11.30
CA ALA A 84 -14.68 15.98 -11.18
C ALA A 84 -14.21 15.77 -9.73
N ILE A 85 -13.93 16.85 -9.00
CA ILE A 85 -13.56 16.80 -7.59
C ILE A 85 -14.71 16.23 -6.74
N LEU A 86 -15.94 16.71 -6.94
CA LEU A 86 -17.09 16.21 -6.19
C LEU A 86 -17.39 14.74 -6.50
N ASN A 87 -17.32 14.34 -7.77
CA ASN A 87 -17.54 12.95 -8.16
C ASN A 87 -16.50 12.01 -7.57
N THR A 88 -15.22 12.39 -7.58
CA THR A 88 -14.14 11.56 -7.01
C THR A 88 -14.21 11.49 -5.49
N LEU A 89 -14.56 12.59 -4.82
CA LEU A 89 -14.82 12.60 -3.37
C LEU A 89 -16.00 11.70 -3.00
N LEU A 90 -17.14 11.84 -3.68
CA LEU A 90 -18.31 11.02 -3.43
C LEU A 90 -18.02 9.54 -3.71
N LEU A 91 -17.37 9.24 -4.84
CA LEU A 91 -16.97 7.89 -5.20
C LEU A 91 -16.06 7.29 -4.12
N SER A 92 -15.00 7.98 -3.73
CA SER A 92 -14.06 7.48 -2.71
C SER A 92 -14.73 7.28 -1.35
N LEU A 93 -15.63 8.17 -0.93
CA LEU A 93 -16.38 8.01 0.31
C LEU A 93 -17.29 6.79 0.26
N CYS A 94 -18.06 6.62 -0.81
CA CYS A 94 -18.90 5.44 -1.02
C CYS A 94 -18.08 4.15 -1.04
N THR A 95 -16.91 4.16 -1.70
CA THR A 95 -16.01 3.01 -1.75
C THR A 95 -15.42 2.68 -0.38
N VAL A 96 -14.94 3.66 0.39
CA VAL A 96 -14.38 3.43 1.73
C VAL A 96 -15.44 2.91 2.70
N LEU A 97 -16.63 3.50 2.69
CA LEU A 97 -17.74 3.03 3.54
C LEU A 97 -18.17 1.61 3.15
N GLY A 98 -18.36 1.35 1.86
CA GLY A 98 -18.71 0.02 1.36
C GLY A 98 -17.66 -1.02 1.71
N ALA A 99 -16.40 -0.78 1.33
CA ALA A 99 -15.29 -1.68 1.62
C ALA A 99 -15.06 -1.87 3.12
N GLY A 100 -15.24 -0.81 3.93
CA GLY A 100 -15.15 -0.87 5.38
C GLY A 100 -16.23 -1.76 5.99
N ILE A 101 -17.49 -1.59 5.60
CA ILE A 101 -18.61 -2.40 6.09
C ILE A 101 -18.40 -3.87 5.73
N PHE A 102 -18.14 -4.18 4.45
CA PHE A 102 -17.92 -5.56 4.03
C PHE A 102 -16.64 -6.16 4.62
N GLY A 103 -15.56 -5.39 4.68
CA GLY A 103 -14.28 -5.83 5.23
C GLY A 103 -14.36 -6.13 6.73
N VAL A 104 -15.00 -5.27 7.52
CA VAL A 104 -15.21 -5.49 8.95
C VAL A 104 -16.14 -6.67 9.20
N LEU A 105 -17.24 -6.78 8.47
CA LEU A 105 -18.19 -7.88 8.60
C LEU A 105 -17.51 -9.22 8.30
N LEU A 106 -16.75 -9.28 7.21
CA LEU A 106 -16.03 -10.47 6.79
C LEU A 106 -14.89 -10.81 7.77
N SER A 107 -14.13 -9.82 8.24
CA SER A 107 -13.09 -9.99 9.25
C SER A 107 -13.65 -10.59 10.55
N TYR A 108 -14.80 -10.08 11.00
CA TYR A 108 -15.49 -10.59 12.18
C TYR A 108 -15.91 -12.06 12.01
N ILE A 109 -16.46 -12.43 10.84
CA ILE A 109 -16.84 -13.82 10.55
C ILE A 109 -15.60 -14.73 10.57
N PHE A 110 -14.51 -14.32 9.91
CA PHE A 110 -13.28 -15.10 9.84
C PHE A 110 -12.62 -15.30 11.22
N TRP A 111 -12.74 -14.30 12.10
CA TRP A 111 -12.23 -14.40 13.46
C TRP A 111 -13.08 -15.29 14.35
N ARG A 112 -14.42 -15.19 14.25
CA ARG A 112 -15.33 -15.84 15.20
C ARG A 112 -15.71 -17.28 14.83
N PHE A 113 -15.72 -17.62 13.55
CA PHE A 113 -16.18 -18.92 13.05
C PHE A 113 -15.04 -19.72 12.40
N GLU A 114 -14.99 -21.01 12.71
CA GLU A 114 -14.11 -21.97 12.05
C GLU A 114 -14.93 -22.75 11.02
N PHE A 115 -14.58 -22.60 9.74
CA PHE A 115 -15.26 -23.27 8.63
C PHE A 115 -14.23 -24.00 7.74
N PRO A 116 -14.59 -25.14 7.14
CA PRO A 116 -13.64 -26.00 6.43
C PRO A 116 -12.97 -25.31 5.23
N PHE A 117 -13.64 -24.33 4.61
CA PHE A 117 -13.14 -23.61 3.43
C PHE A 117 -12.44 -22.27 3.74
N LYS A 118 -12.12 -21.98 5.02
CA LYS A 118 -11.50 -20.71 5.44
C LYS A 118 -10.19 -20.38 4.72
N ALA A 119 -9.33 -21.38 4.54
CA ALA A 119 -8.07 -21.21 3.82
C ALA A 119 -8.30 -20.89 2.33
N LEU A 120 -9.24 -21.56 1.67
CA LEU A 120 -9.54 -21.28 0.25
C LEU A 120 -10.11 -19.87 0.08
N LEU A 121 -11.08 -19.50 0.91
CA LEU A 121 -11.74 -18.20 0.85
C LEU A 121 -10.76 -17.06 1.12
N SER A 122 -9.84 -17.22 2.08
CA SER A 122 -8.76 -16.26 2.34
C SER A 122 -7.87 -16.01 1.12
N ARG A 123 -7.57 -17.06 0.34
CA ARG A 123 -6.76 -16.95 -0.88
C ARG A 123 -7.52 -16.24 -1.99
N ILE A 124 -8.81 -16.54 -2.15
CA ILE A 124 -9.67 -15.86 -3.14
C ILE A 124 -9.68 -14.35 -2.90
N PHE A 125 -9.76 -13.90 -1.64
CA PHE A 125 -9.70 -12.47 -1.32
C PHE A 125 -8.34 -11.81 -1.63
N LEU A 126 -7.26 -12.59 -1.65
CA LEU A 126 -5.93 -12.10 -2.03
C LEU A 126 -5.72 -12.10 -3.55
N LEU A 127 -6.54 -12.85 -4.32
CA LEU A 127 -6.39 -12.92 -5.78
C LEU A 127 -6.44 -11.53 -6.45
N PRO A 128 -7.41 -10.64 -6.15
CA PRO A 128 -7.46 -9.31 -6.77
C PRO A 128 -6.19 -8.48 -6.52
N LEU A 129 -5.49 -8.74 -5.42
CA LEU A 129 -4.25 -8.03 -5.06
C LEU A 129 -3.05 -8.48 -5.93
N GLY A 130 -3.07 -9.72 -6.42
CA GLY A 130 -2.08 -10.24 -7.36
C GLY A 130 -2.45 -10.01 -8.83
N LEU A 131 -3.72 -9.72 -9.13
CA LEU A 131 -4.17 -9.40 -10.47
C LEU A 131 -3.71 -7.98 -10.86
N PRO A 132 -3.21 -7.78 -12.09
CA PRO A 132 -2.97 -6.44 -12.61
C PRO A 132 -4.28 -5.63 -12.62
N PRO A 133 -4.24 -4.31 -12.32
CA PRO A 133 -5.44 -3.47 -12.28
C PRO A 133 -6.26 -3.53 -13.58
N LEU A 134 -5.57 -3.67 -14.72
CA LEU A 134 -6.17 -3.77 -16.05
C LEU A 134 -7.16 -4.94 -16.19
N VAL A 135 -6.83 -6.10 -15.59
CA VAL A 135 -7.69 -7.29 -15.64
C VAL A 135 -9.01 -7.03 -14.92
N GLY A 136 -8.97 -6.30 -13.80
CA GLY A 136 -10.16 -5.89 -13.08
C GLY A 136 -11.08 -5.01 -13.93
N VAL A 137 -10.51 -4.02 -14.63
CA VAL A 137 -11.28 -3.14 -15.54
C VAL A 137 -11.96 -3.95 -16.64
N PHE A 138 -11.25 -4.86 -17.31
CA PHE A 138 -11.84 -5.69 -18.35
C PHE A 138 -12.92 -6.64 -17.83
N SER A 139 -12.74 -7.16 -16.62
CA SER A 139 -13.73 -8.01 -15.97
C SER A 139 -15.03 -7.26 -15.73
N PHE A 140 -14.97 -6.04 -15.20
CA PHE A 140 -16.16 -5.19 -15.05
C PHE A 140 -16.75 -4.78 -16.39
N LEU A 141 -15.92 -4.50 -17.40
CA LEU A 141 -16.39 -4.19 -18.74
C LEU A 141 -17.23 -5.35 -19.31
N PHE A 142 -16.75 -6.59 -19.27
CA PHE A 142 -17.53 -7.74 -19.75
C PHE A 142 -18.74 -8.08 -18.88
N LEU A 143 -18.68 -7.77 -17.58
CA LEU A 143 -19.76 -8.04 -16.64
C LEU A 143 -20.93 -7.07 -16.83
N TYR A 144 -20.63 -5.76 -16.95
CA TYR A 144 -21.60 -4.67 -16.98
C TYR A 144 -21.82 -4.03 -18.35
N SER A 145 -21.13 -4.47 -19.41
CA SER A 145 -21.43 -4.04 -20.79
C SER A 145 -22.88 -4.38 -21.18
N GLU A 146 -23.46 -3.65 -22.13
CA GLU A 146 -24.81 -3.86 -22.67
C GLU A 146 -25.08 -5.32 -23.07
N SER A 147 -24.08 -6.00 -23.64
CA SER A 147 -24.14 -7.43 -23.99
C SER A 147 -23.49 -8.35 -22.95
N GLY A 148 -23.23 -7.82 -21.76
CA GLY A 148 -22.55 -8.50 -20.66
C GLY A 148 -23.42 -9.50 -19.91
N ILE A 149 -22.80 -10.20 -18.97
CA ILE A 149 -23.45 -11.27 -18.21
C ILE A 149 -24.56 -10.70 -17.31
N VAL A 150 -24.32 -9.57 -16.64
CA VAL A 150 -25.30 -9.02 -15.67
C VAL A 150 -26.56 -8.50 -16.37
N PRO A 151 -26.48 -7.65 -17.41
CA PRO A 151 -27.69 -7.17 -18.08
C PRO A 151 -28.51 -8.30 -18.70
N ARG A 152 -27.87 -9.29 -19.33
CA ARG A 152 -28.57 -10.48 -19.87
C ARG A 152 -29.22 -11.32 -18.79
N PHE A 153 -28.53 -11.55 -17.67
CA PHE A 153 -29.10 -12.29 -16.54
C PHE A 153 -30.33 -11.57 -15.98
N LEU A 154 -30.25 -10.24 -15.81
CA LEU A 154 -31.40 -9.44 -15.37
C LEU A 154 -32.54 -9.48 -16.40
N GLN A 155 -32.26 -9.36 -17.70
CA GLN A 155 -33.28 -9.47 -18.76
C GLN A 155 -33.99 -10.83 -18.71
N GLN A 156 -33.26 -11.92 -18.47
CA GLN A 156 -33.84 -13.26 -18.33
C GLN A 156 -34.70 -13.40 -17.07
N VAL A 157 -34.25 -12.88 -15.93
CA VAL A 157 -34.99 -12.94 -14.67
C VAL A 157 -36.27 -12.10 -14.72
N PHE A 158 -36.23 -10.94 -15.38
CA PHE A 158 -37.34 -10.02 -15.48
C PHE A 158 -38.16 -10.17 -16.79
N SER A 159 -37.82 -11.14 -17.65
CA SER A 159 -38.46 -11.39 -18.95
C SER A 159 -38.55 -10.14 -19.86
N LEU A 160 -37.52 -9.30 -19.87
CA LEU A 160 -37.46 -8.16 -20.79
C LEU A 160 -37.10 -8.63 -22.20
N ALA A 161 -37.67 -7.98 -23.22
CA ALA A 161 -37.34 -8.25 -24.62
C ALA A 161 -35.83 -8.03 -24.86
N SER A 162 -35.17 -9.02 -25.46
CA SER A 162 -33.75 -8.96 -25.80
C SER A 162 -33.55 -7.94 -26.93
N VAL A 163 -32.93 -6.80 -26.60
CA VAL A 163 -32.46 -5.79 -27.56
C VAL A 163 -31.15 -6.25 -28.18
#